data_AF-A0A6S6WHZ1-F1
#
_entry.id   AF-A0A6S6WHZ1-F1
#
_cell.length_a   1.000
_cell.length_b   1.000
_cell.length_c   1.000
_cell.angle_alpha   90.00
_cell.angle_beta   90.00
_cell.angle_gamma   90.00
#
_symmetry.space_group_name_H-M   'P 1'
#
loop_
_entity.id
_entity.type
_entity.pdbx_description
1 polymer ?
#
loop_
_entity_poly.entity_id
_entity_poly.type
_entity_poly.pdbx_seq_one_letter_code
_entity_poly.pdbx_strand_id
1 'polypeptide(L)'
;MFRTWTCWGGYHKYRAVEDYENRGMSYEISHFISFASPVKPNCSPLNFKSSSKVAGILVSIWVSLAYLVRLVIPQSEVRARAASQIQFDFSRQLSSTSTTTMAPPRSYSKTYSVPRRPFESARLDTELKLVGEYGLRNKREVWRVQLTLSKIRRAARSLLTLDEKDPKRLFEGNALIRRLVRVGVLDESRMKLDYVLALKIEDFLERRLQTCVYKLGLAKSIHHARVLIRQRHIRVGKQIVNVPSFMVRLDSQKHIDFALTSPFGGGRPGRVRRKKAKAAEKGGDDDAGEEDEE
;
A
#
# COMPACT_ATOMS: atom_id res chain seq x y z
N MET A 1 -3.80 7.38 -66.07
CA MET A 1 -2.60 8.11 -65.63
C MET A 1 -2.26 7.64 -64.23
N PHE A 2 -1.10 7.00 -64.10
CA PHE A 2 -0.59 6.32 -62.90
C PHE A 2 -0.24 7.28 -61.75
N ARG A 3 -0.41 6.80 -60.51
CA ARG A 3 0.38 7.03 -59.27
C ARG A 3 -0.47 6.44 -58.13
N THR A 4 -0.29 5.24 -57.56
CA THR A 4 0.86 4.48 -57.04
C THR A 4 1.76 5.22 -56.05
N TRP A 5 1.78 4.69 -54.80
CA TRP A 5 2.89 4.62 -53.82
C TRP A 5 3.14 5.93 -53.02
N THR A 6 3.48 6.02 -51.73
CA THR A 6 4.17 5.18 -50.71
C THR A 6 3.99 5.89 -49.34
N CYS A 7 3.77 5.17 -48.22
CA CYS A 7 4.74 4.82 -47.16
C CYS A 7 5.21 5.95 -46.20
N TRP A 8 5.02 5.68 -44.90
CA TRP A 8 5.89 6.01 -43.74
C TRP A 8 6.00 7.42 -43.12
N GLY A 9 5.98 7.40 -41.77
CA GLY A 9 6.76 8.29 -40.89
C GLY A 9 6.07 9.63 -40.56
N GLY A 10 6.13 10.17 -39.35
CA GLY A 10 6.92 9.78 -38.19
C GLY A 10 6.73 10.77 -37.04
N TYR A 11 7.31 10.36 -35.92
CA TYR A 11 7.42 11.07 -34.67
C TYR A 11 8.12 12.44 -34.81
N HIS A 12 7.55 13.45 -34.16
CA HIS A 12 8.24 14.66 -33.69
C HIS A 12 8.22 14.58 -32.15
N LYS A 13 9.27 14.87 -31.37
CA LYS A 13 10.49 15.64 -31.62
C LYS A 13 11.47 15.31 -30.48
N TYR A 14 12.69 14.85 -30.81
CA TYR A 14 13.86 14.95 -29.94
C TYR A 14 14.60 16.25 -30.26
N ARG A 15 15.16 16.88 -29.23
CA ARG A 15 16.31 17.81 -29.29
C ARG A 15 17.17 17.33 -28.12
N ALA A 16 18.20 16.51 -28.35
CA ALA A 16 19.55 16.86 -28.80
C ALA A 16 20.18 17.94 -27.89
N VAL A 17 21.40 17.84 -27.37
CA VAL A 17 22.52 16.91 -27.59
C VAL A 17 23.59 17.29 -26.54
N GLU A 18 24.30 16.29 -26.02
CA GLU A 18 25.74 16.20 -25.61
C GLU A 18 26.39 17.40 -24.85
N ASP A 19 27.38 17.24 -23.95
CA ASP A 19 28.67 16.62 -24.23
C ASP A 19 29.65 16.66 -23.02
N TYR A 20 30.62 15.74 -23.02
CA TYR A 20 31.92 15.65 -22.29
C TYR A 20 31.96 15.68 -20.75
N GLU A 21 32.32 14.64 -19.99
CA GLU A 21 33.50 13.74 -20.01
C GLU A 21 34.82 14.41 -19.57
N ASN A 22 35.44 13.81 -18.53
CA ASN A 22 36.84 13.92 -18.09
C ASN A 22 37.37 15.21 -17.41
N ARG A 23 37.59 15.09 -16.08
CA ARG A 23 38.88 15.25 -15.34
C ARG A 23 38.55 15.28 -13.83
N GLY A 24 39.16 14.52 -12.93
CA GLY A 24 40.54 14.03 -12.91
C GLY A 24 41.40 14.93 -12.02
N MET A 25 41.33 14.69 -10.70
CA MET A 25 42.34 14.86 -9.63
C MET A 25 43.17 16.15 -9.44
N SER A 26 43.44 16.36 -8.13
CA SER A 26 44.53 17.13 -7.49
C SER A 26 44.38 18.67 -7.60
N TYR A 27 44.68 19.49 -6.58
CA TYR A 27 45.79 19.51 -5.62
C TYR A 27 45.38 20.29 -4.36
N GLU A 28 45.97 19.88 -3.23
CA GLU A 28 45.82 20.44 -1.88
C GLU A 28 46.33 21.89 -1.75
N ILE A 29 45.81 22.63 -0.76
CA ILE A 29 46.57 23.48 0.18
C ILE A 29 45.71 23.59 1.47
N SER A 30 46.11 22.80 2.47
CA SER A 30 46.44 23.26 3.82
C SER A 30 45.40 24.07 4.63
N HIS A 31 44.71 23.44 5.59
CA HIS A 31 45.13 23.37 7.01
C HIS A 31 44.00 22.94 7.99
N PHE A 32 44.40 22.06 8.90
CA PHE A 32 43.96 21.89 10.30
C PHE A 32 42.79 20.96 10.68
N ILE A 33 43.15 19.68 10.92
CA ILE A 33 43.00 18.84 12.15
C ILE A 33 41.59 18.78 12.82
N SER A 34 41.03 17.66 13.27
CA SER A 34 41.19 16.19 13.14
C SER A 34 40.08 15.56 14.01
N PHE A 35 39.62 14.36 13.62
CA PHE A 35 39.07 13.30 14.47
C PHE A 35 37.73 13.47 15.23
N ALA A 36 36.71 12.73 14.79
CA ALA A 36 36.18 11.54 15.49
C ALA A 36 34.75 11.19 15.00
N SER A 37 34.54 9.95 14.55
CA SER A 37 33.20 9.32 14.58
C SER A 37 32.78 9.11 16.04
N PRO A 38 31.47 9.11 16.37
CA PRO A 38 30.85 7.81 16.65
C PRO A 38 29.32 7.69 16.40
N VAL A 39 28.93 6.47 16.02
CA VAL A 39 27.91 5.60 16.65
C VAL A 39 26.50 6.15 16.96
N LYS A 40 25.50 5.39 16.48
CA LYS A 40 24.06 5.44 16.81
C LYS A 40 23.78 5.68 18.30
N PRO A 41 22.80 6.52 18.67
CA PRO A 41 22.13 6.39 19.95
C PRO A 41 20.93 5.45 19.83
N ASN A 42 21.00 4.35 20.58
CA ASN A 42 19.83 3.71 21.16
C ASN A 42 19.06 4.78 21.96
N CYS A 43 17.77 4.97 21.68
CA CYS A 43 16.90 5.77 22.54
C CYS A 43 15.85 4.86 23.18
N SER A 44 16.16 4.40 24.39
CA SER A 44 15.17 4.08 25.42
C SER A 44 14.47 5.38 25.88
N PRO A 45 13.22 5.29 26.38
CA PRO A 45 12.42 6.47 26.71
C PRO A 45 12.94 7.11 27.99
N LEU A 46 13.48 8.33 27.89
CA LEU A 46 13.73 9.17 29.05
C LEU A 46 12.44 9.92 29.42
N ASN A 47 12.02 9.70 30.65
CA ASN A 47 10.91 10.34 31.35
C ASN A 47 10.85 11.85 31.11
N PHE A 48 9.78 12.31 30.44
CA PHE A 48 9.44 13.72 30.34
C PHE A 48 8.78 14.17 31.65
N LYS A 49 9.60 14.51 32.65
CA LYS A 49 9.13 15.08 33.93
C LYS A 49 8.69 16.54 33.74
N SER A 50 7.37 16.74 33.87
CA SER A 50 6.68 17.93 34.38
C SER A 50 7.10 19.31 33.86
N SER A 51 6.37 19.80 32.86
CA SER A 51 6.28 21.22 32.51
C SER A 51 5.33 21.99 33.45
N SER A 52 5.44 21.80 34.77
CA SER A 52 4.63 22.49 35.79
C SER A 52 5.36 23.67 36.45
N LYS A 53 6.68 23.80 36.28
CA LYS A 53 7.48 24.85 36.94
C LYS A 53 7.45 26.20 36.23
N VAL A 54 7.26 26.23 34.90
CA VAL A 54 7.24 27.49 34.12
C VAL A 54 5.89 28.21 34.28
N ALA A 55 4.79 27.46 34.44
CA ALA A 55 3.47 28.03 34.70
C ALA A 55 3.37 28.68 36.09
N GLY A 56 4.01 28.10 37.12
CA GLY A 56 3.98 28.64 38.49
C GLY A 56 4.69 29.99 38.63
N ILE A 57 5.85 30.16 37.99
CA ILE A 57 6.67 31.39 38.08
C ILE A 57 5.94 32.59 37.44
N LEU A 58 5.24 32.37 36.32
CA LEU A 58 4.50 33.43 35.63
C LEU A 58 3.27 33.89 36.43
N VAL A 59 2.59 32.99 37.15
CA VAL A 59 1.45 33.34 38.02
C VAL A 59 1.94 34.13 39.25
N SER A 60 3.07 33.75 39.86
CA SER A 60 3.63 34.46 41.02
C SER A 60 4.08 35.88 40.69
N ILE A 61 4.70 36.09 39.52
CA ILE A 61 5.11 37.44 39.07
C ILE A 61 3.88 38.31 38.80
N TRP A 62 2.81 37.76 38.22
CA TRP A 62 1.57 38.49 37.97
C TRP A 62 0.84 38.88 39.26
N VAL A 63 0.78 37.99 40.25
CA VAL A 63 0.15 38.27 41.56
C VAL A 63 0.93 39.37 42.31
N SER A 64 2.26 39.31 42.29
CA SER A 64 3.11 40.35 42.92
C SER A 64 3.03 41.71 42.21
N LEU A 65 2.97 41.72 40.88
CA LEU A 65 2.83 42.96 40.10
C LEU A 65 1.44 43.60 40.31
N ALA A 66 0.39 42.79 40.44
CA ALA A 66 -0.95 43.26 40.75
C ALA A 66 -1.06 43.83 42.18
N TYR A 67 -0.31 43.27 43.14
CA TYR A 67 -0.27 43.78 44.52
C TYR A 67 0.45 45.13 44.61
N LEU A 68 1.53 45.33 43.84
CA LEU A 68 2.30 46.58 43.83
C LEU A 68 1.51 47.75 43.19
N VAL A 69 0.74 47.46 42.13
CA VAL A 69 -0.08 48.47 41.44
C VAL A 69 -1.26 48.96 42.29
N ARG A 70 -1.65 48.19 43.32
CA ARG A 70 -2.80 48.48 44.21
C ARG A 70 -2.45 49.38 45.41
N LEU A 71 -1.18 49.67 45.68
CA LEU A 71 -0.73 50.42 46.86
C LEU A 71 -0.30 51.89 46.61
N VAL A 72 -0.21 52.38 45.36
CA VAL A 72 0.49 53.65 45.07
C VAL A 72 -0.30 54.72 44.28
N ILE A 73 -1.60 54.59 43.98
CA ILE A 73 -2.31 55.68 43.25
C ILE A 73 -3.80 55.81 43.66
N PRO A 74 -4.28 57.02 44.05
CA PRO A 74 -5.68 57.29 44.35
C PRO A 74 -6.55 57.48 43.08
N GLN A 75 -7.82 57.07 43.23
CA GLN A 75 -9.03 57.28 42.42
C GLN A 75 -8.92 58.08 41.10
N SER A 76 -9.05 57.38 39.96
CA SER A 76 -9.72 57.89 38.75
C SER A 76 -10.21 56.73 37.89
N GLU A 77 -11.43 56.87 37.36
CA GLU A 77 -12.29 55.83 36.75
C GLU A 77 -11.77 55.20 35.43
N VAL A 78 -10.52 55.43 35.04
CA VAL A 78 -9.95 54.91 33.79
C VAL A 78 -9.28 53.52 33.96
N ARG A 79 -9.06 53.09 35.20
CA ARG A 79 -8.41 51.80 35.53
C ARG A 79 -9.29 50.56 35.37
N ALA A 80 -10.60 50.66 35.57
CA ALA A 80 -11.50 49.50 35.47
C ALA A 80 -11.68 49.01 34.02
N ARG A 81 -11.61 49.92 33.03
CA ARG A 81 -11.66 49.58 31.60
C ARG A 81 -10.31 49.07 31.05
N ALA A 82 -9.18 49.59 31.55
CA ALA A 82 -7.86 49.11 31.14
C ALA A 82 -7.48 47.75 31.75
N ALA A 83 -7.86 47.50 33.01
CA ALA A 83 -7.59 46.22 33.66
C ALA A 83 -8.43 45.06 33.08
N SER A 84 -9.68 45.34 32.65
CA SER A 84 -10.52 44.34 31.97
C SER A 84 -10.05 44.06 30.54
N GLN A 85 -9.56 45.06 29.80
CA GLN A 85 -9.00 44.87 28.46
C GLN A 85 -7.70 44.03 28.49
N ILE A 86 -6.80 44.30 29.45
CA ILE A 86 -5.53 43.58 29.61
C ILE A 86 -5.74 42.13 30.09
N GLN A 87 -6.73 41.86 30.96
CA GLN A 87 -7.10 40.49 31.32
C GLN A 87 -7.77 39.71 30.18
N PHE A 88 -8.56 40.40 29.33
CA PHE A 88 -9.20 39.79 28.17
C PHE A 88 -8.19 39.45 27.07
N ASP A 89 -7.21 40.32 26.83
CA ASP A 89 -6.16 40.11 25.82
C ASP A 89 -5.11 39.06 26.26
N PHE A 90 -4.76 39.00 27.56
CA PHE A 90 -3.84 37.96 28.08
C PHE A 90 -4.47 36.56 28.05
N SER A 91 -5.78 36.45 28.33
CA SER A 91 -6.52 35.17 28.20
C SER A 91 -6.66 34.73 26.74
N ARG A 92 -6.68 35.68 25.80
CA ARG A 92 -6.70 35.40 24.36
C ARG A 92 -5.34 34.93 23.84
N GLN A 93 -4.25 35.50 24.34
CA GLN A 93 -2.89 35.12 23.94
C GLN A 93 -2.47 33.72 24.43
N LEU A 94 -3.03 33.24 25.54
CA LEU A 94 -2.80 31.86 26.02
C LEU A 94 -3.69 30.82 25.34
N SER A 95 -4.77 31.24 24.66
CA SER A 95 -5.65 30.36 23.89
C SER A 95 -5.19 30.09 22.45
N SER A 96 -4.17 30.82 21.97
CA SER A 96 -3.64 30.67 20.60
C SER A 96 -2.37 29.81 20.52
N THR A 97 -1.87 29.28 21.63
CA THR A 97 -0.93 28.13 21.57
C THR A 97 -1.73 26.86 21.31
N SER A 98 -2.24 26.77 20.08
CA SER A 98 -2.69 25.51 19.51
C SER A 98 -1.52 24.54 19.57
N THR A 99 -1.46 23.77 20.65
CA THR A 99 -0.67 22.55 20.71
C THR A 99 -1.28 21.64 19.66
N THR A 100 -0.80 21.76 18.43
CA THR A 100 -1.08 20.80 17.36
C THR A 100 -0.60 19.48 17.91
N THR A 101 -1.53 18.68 18.43
CA THR A 101 -1.25 17.37 18.98
C THR A 101 -0.81 16.54 17.79
N MET A 102 0.50 16.45 17.56
CA MET A 102 1.05 15.69 16.44
C MET A 102 0.55 14.25 16.59
N ALA A 103 -0.32 13.83 15.66
CA ALA A 103 -0.81 12.47 15.63
C ALA A 103 0.37 11.49 15.60
N PRO A 104 0.29 10.35 16.31
CA PRO A 104 1.39 9.39 16.33
C PRO A 104 1.74 8.96 14.90
N PRO A 105 3.03 8.85 14.56
CA PRO A 105 3.44 8.52 13.20
C PRO A 105 2.91 7.13 12.83
N ARG A 106 2.14 7.06 11.73
CA ARG A 106 1.66 5.78 11.20
C ARG A 106 2.80 5.09 10.44
N SER A 107 3.21 3.92 10.90
CA SER A 107 4.26 3.15 10.22
C SER A 107 3.75 2.61 8.88
N TYR A 108 4.44 2.93 7.79
CA TYR A 108 4.22 2.36 6.46
C TYR A 108 5.48 1.65 5.97
N SER A 109 5.31 0.61 5.18
CA SER A 109 6.44 -0.13 4.60
C SER A 109 6.19 -0.45 3.14
N LYS A 110 7.29 -0.57 2.38
CA LYS A 110 7.23 -0.93 0.96
C LYS A 110 6.92 -2.41 0.79
N THR A 111 6.04 -2.72 -0.15
CA THR A 111 5.59 -4.10 -0.43
C THR A 111 6.28 -4.75 -1.63
N TYR A 112 7.11 -4.02 -2.37
CA TYR A 112 7.82 -4.52 -3.54
C TYR A 112 9.29 -4.07 -3.49
N SER A 113 10.16 -4.79 -4.18
CA SER A 113 11.56 -4.43 -4.38
C SER A 113 11.85 -4.42 -5.87
N VAL A 114 12.54 -3.39 -6.35
CA VAL A 114 12.88 -3.24 -7.78
C VAL A 114 14.16 -4.04 -8.08
N PRO A 115 14.24 -4.73 -9.22
CA PRO A 115 15.47 -5.40 -9.65
C PRO A 115 16.66 -4.44 -9.70
N ARG A 116 17.86 -4.93 -9.37
CA ARG A 116 19.09 -4.12 -9.39
C ARG A 116 19.50 -3.72 -10.80
N ARG A 117 19.42 -4.64 -11.76
CA ARG A 117 19.76 -4.42 -13.17
C ARG A 117 18.48 -4.19 -13.99
N PRO A 118 18.27 -2.99 -14.55
CA PRO A 118 17.04 -2.66 -15.27
C PRO A 118 16.84 -3.44 -16.57
N PHE A 119 17.90 -3.64 -17.36
CA PHE A 119 17.83 -4.23 -18.69
C PHE A 119 18.60 -5.56 -18.73
N GLU A 120 17.88 -6.64 -18.41
CA GLU A 120 18.40 -8.00 -18.46
C GLU A 120 17.38 -8.85 -19.21
N SER A 121 17.71 -9.26 -20.44
CA SER A 121 16.76 -9.92 -21.35
C SER A 121 16.12 -11.15 -20.71
N ALA A 122 16.93 -12.06 -20.15
CA ALA A 122 16.45 -13.28 -19.50
C ALA A 122 15.44 -13.01 -18.36
N ARG A 123 15.65 -11.95 -17.56
CA ARG A 123 14.71 -11.54 -16.51
C ARG A 123 13.43 -10.95 -17.10
N LEU A 124 13.55 -10.11 -18.14
CA LEU A 124 12.40 -9.48 -18.78
C LEU A 124 11.48 -10.54 -19.41
N ASP A 125 12.05 -11.56 -20.04
CA ASP A 125 11.33 -12.66 -20.68
C ASP A 125 10.63 -13.55 -19.65
N THR A 126 11.32 -13.93 -18.56
CA THR A 126 10.71 -14.71 -17.47
C THR A 126 9.57 -13.95 -16.77
N GLU A 127 9.75 -12.65 -16.49
CA GLU A 127 8.68 -11.81 -15.97
C GLU A 127 7.50 -11.71 -16.93
N LEU A 128 7.75 -11.61 -18.25
CA LEU A 128 6.70 -11.49 -19.25
C LEU A 128 5.88 -12.78 -19.36
N LYS A 129 6.53 -13.94 -19.30
CA LYS A 129 5.86 -15.26 -19.24
C LYS A 129 4.93 -15.34 -18.03
N LEU A 130 5.43 -15.03 -16.83
CA LEU A 130 4.61 -15.01 -15.61
C LEU A 130 3.42 -14.03 -15.68
N VAL A 131 3.63 -12.86 -16.29
CA VAL A 131 2.56 -11.87 -16.46
C VAL A 131 1.47 -12.38 -17.40
N GLY A 132 1.86 -13.05 -18.49
CA GLY A 132 0.95 -13.66 -19.46
C GLY A 132 0.17 -14.83 -18.86
N GLU A 133 0.86 -15.78 -18.25
CA GLU A 133 0.26 -16.98 -17.65
C GLU A 133 -0.74 -16.66 -16.55
N TYR A 134 -0.42 -15.72 -15.66
CA TYR A 134 -1.27 -15.41 -14.49
C TYR A 134 -2.17 -14.18 -14.70
N GLY A 135 -2.17 -13.59 -15.90
CA GLY A 135 -2.96 -12.40 -16.25
C GLY A 135 -2.72 -11.23 -15.29
N LEU A 136 -1.46 -10.94 -15.00
CA LEU A 136 -1.05 -9.84 -14.12
C LEU A 136 -1.14 -8.50 -14.85
N ARG A 137 -1.43 -7.41 -14.14
CA ARG A 137 -1.52 -6.08 -14.77
C ARG A 137 -0.13 -5.47 -15.01
N ASN A 138 0.72 -5.52 -13.98
CA ASN A 138 2.02 -4.85 -13.96
C ASN A 138 3.10 -5.80 -13.40
N LYS A 139 4.35 -5.62 -13.83
CA LYS A 139 5.54 -6.28 -13.26
C LYS A 139 5.70 -6.05 -11.75
N ARG A 140 5.17 -4.94 -11.23
CA ARG A 140 5.09 -4.66 -9.79
C ARG A 140 4.39 -5.77 -8.98
N GLU A 141 3.42 -6.46 -9.56
CA GLU A 141 2.76 -7.59 -8.88
C GLU A 141 3.71 -8.77 -8.71
N VAL A 142 4.55 -9.05 -9.72
CA VAL A 142 5.63 -10.05 -9.65
C VAL A 142 6.63 -9.65 -8.57
N TRP A 143 7.10 -8.40 -8.59
CA TRP A 143 8.08 -7.88 -7.63
C TRP A 143 7.59 -7.87 -6.18
N ARG A 144 6.26 -7.78 -5.96
CA ARG A 144 5.67 -7.93 -4.63
C ARG A 144 5.82 -9.35 -4.12
N VAL A 145 5.50 -10.34 -4.95
CA VAL A 145 5.62 -11.76 -4.60
C VAL A 145 7.09 -12.16 -4.41
N GLN A 146 7.99 -11.64 -5.26
CA GLN A 146 9.43 -11.83 -5.10
C GLN A 146 9.95 -11.28 -3.77
N LEU A 147 9.49 -10.09 -3.36
CA LEU A 147 9.90 -9.53 -2.05
C LEU A 147 9.38 -10.39 -0.89
N THR A 148 8.13 -10.87 -0.95
CA THR A 148 7.60 -11.74 0.11
C THR A 148 8.35 -13.06 0.20
N LEU A 149 8.65 -13.68 -0.94
CA LEU A 149 9.45 -14.90 -1.03
C LEU A 149 10.86 -14.65 -0.46
N SER A 150 11.50 -13.55 -0.85
CA SER A 150 12.83 -13.18 -0.36
C SER A 150 12.88 -13.01 1.17
N LYS A 151 11.83 -12.43 1.77
CA LYS A 151 11.71 -12.30 3.23
C LYS A 151 11.55 -13.66 3.91
N ILE A 152 10.72 -14.54 3.34
CA ILE A 152 10.50 -15.91 3.84
C ILE A 152 11.80 -16.72 3.78
N ARG A 153 12.49 -16.70 2.63
CA ARG A 153 13.81 -17.36 2.45
C ARG A 153 14.88 -16.80 3.37
N ARG A 154 14.87 -15.49 3.64
CA ARG A 154 15.81 -14.87 4.59
C ARG A 154 15.59 -15.38 6.01
N ALA A 155 14.34 -15.45 6.46
CA ALA A 155 13.99 -16.00 7.76
C ALA A 155 14.37 -17.49 7.87
N ALA A 156 14.06 -18.29 6.84
CA ALA A 156 14.44 -19.70 6.80
C ALA A 156 15.96 -19.90 6.90
N ARG A 157 16.76 -19.14 6.13
CA ARG A 157 18.23 -19.21 6.20
C ARG A 157 18.77 -18.86 7.59
N SER A 158 18.24 -17.82 8.24
CA SER A 158 18.67 -17.48 9.60
C SER A 158 18.31 -18.55 10.62
N LEU A 159 17.23 -19.32 10.42
CA LEU A 159 16.82 -20.39 11.34
C LEU A 159 17.61 -21.68 11.11
N LEU A 160 17.99 -21.97 9.86
CA LEU A 160 18.75 -23.16 9.51
C LEU A 160 20.20 -23.14 10.01
N THR A 161 20.75 -21.94 10.28
CA THR A 161 22.09 -21.80 10.88
C THR A 161 22.14 -22.09 12.37
N LEU A 162 20.99 -22.06 13.06
CA LEU A 162 20.90 -22.40 14.48
C LEU A 162 20.84 -23.91 14.66
N ASP A 163 21.19 -24.39 15.85
CA ASP A 163 21.05 -25.81 16.20
C ASP A 163 19.58 -26.27 16.14
N GLU A 164 19.36 -27.55 15.84
CA GLU A 164 18.03 -28.13 15.65
C GLU A 164 17.13 -28.02 16.88
N LYS A 165 17.71 -28.07 18.08
CA LYS A 165 16.98 -28.05 19.36
C LYS A 165 16.86 -26.66 19.97
N ASP A 166 17.37 -25.63 19.28
CA ASP A 166 17.26 -24.26 19.77
C ASP A 166 15.78 -23.83 19.86
N PRO A 167 15.35 -23.22 20.98
CA PRO A 167 13.94 -22.85 21.18
C PRO A 167 13.43 -21.86 20.12
N LYS A 168 14.29 -20.97 19.62
CA LYS A 168 13.94 -20.01 18.57
C LYS A 168 13.70 -20.71 17.24
N ARG A 169 14.55 -21.67 16.89
CA ARG A 169 14.39 -22.49 15.67
C ARG A 169 13.08 -23.26 15.70
N LEU A 170 12.76 -23.90 16.82
CA LEU A 170 11.52 -24.67 17.00
C LEU A 170 10.28 -23.76 16.95
N PHE A 171 10.30 -22.62 17.62
CA PHE A 171 9.15 -21.74 17.68
C PHE A 171 8.91 -21.00 16.35
N GLU A 172 9.90 -20.25 15.86
CA GLU A 172 9.77 -19.44 14.65
C GLU A 172 9.67 -20.32 13.39
N GLY A 173 10.41 -21.43 13.34
CA GLY A 173 10.37 -22.38 12.23
C GLY A 173 9.00 -23.01 12.05
N ASN A 174 8.43 -23.54 13.14
CA ASN A 174 7.08 -24.12 13.10
C ASN A 174 6.02 -23.07 12.78
N ALA A 175 6.15 -21.85 13.31
CA ALA A 175 5.24 -20.75 12.98
C ALA A 175 5.31 -20.35 11.49
N LEU A 176 6.50 -20.40 10.88
CA LEU A 176 6.68 -20.14 9.45
C LEU A 176 6.00 -21.22 8.60
N ILE A 177 6.25 -22.50 8.91
CA ILE A 177 5.68 -23.64 8.17
C ILE A 177 4.16 -23.66 8.28
N ARG A 178 3.60 -23.49 9.49
CA ARG A 178 2.14 -23.43 9.69
C ARG A 178 1.46 -22.35 8.87
N ARG A 179 2.09 -21.18 8.70
CA ARG A 179 1.55 -20.10 7.85
C ARG A 179 1.56 -20.48 6.37
N LEU A 180 2.62 -21.14 5.90
CA LEU A 180 2.74 -21.56 4.50
C LEU A 180 1.75 -22.67 4.14
N VAL A 181 1.59 -23.67 5.02
CA VAL A 181 0.60 -24.74 4.86
C VAL A 181 -0.83 -24.17 4.86
N ARG A 182 -1.15 -23.27 5.80
CA ARG A 182 -2.49 -22.63 5.86
C ARG A 182 -2.88 -21.91 4.57
N VAL A 183 -1.91 -21.29 3.90
CA VAL A 183 -2.14 -20.63 2.61
C VAL A 183 -2.20 -21.65 1.47
N GLY A 184 -1.56 -22.81 1.62
CA GLY A 184 -1.48 -23.87 0.62
C GLY A 184 -0.32 -23.68 -0.37
N VAL A 185 0.76 -23.00 0.04
CA VAL A 185 1.99 -22.88 -0.77
C VAL A 185 2.85 -24.13 -0.61
N LEU A 186 2.78 -24.75 0.56
CA LEU A 186 3.51 -25.97 0.89
C LEU A 186 2.50 -27.07 1.21
N ASP A 187 2.81 -28.29 0.78
CA ASP A 187 2.02 -29.47 1.07
C ASP A 187 2.28 -30.01 2.49
N GLU A 188 1.31 -30.73 3.06
CA GLU A 188 1.38 -31.28 4.41
C GLU A 188 2.47 -32.35 4.56
N SER A 189 2.82 -33.03 3.47
CA SER A 189 3.91 -34.01 3.46
C SER A 189 5.30 -33.38 3.63
N ARG A 190 5.45 -32.08 3.35
CA ARG A 190 6.75 -31.40 3.25
C ARG A 190 7.00 -30.38 4.37
N MET A 191 6.70 -30.72 5.62
CA MET A 191 6.86 -29.81 6.78
C MET A 191 8.31 -29.63 7.29
N LYS A 192 9.30 -29.55 6.40
CA LYS A 192 10.70 -29.25 6.76
C LYS A 192 11.10 -27.85 6.28
N LEU A 193 12.01 -27.19 7.00
CA LEU A 193 12.47 -25.84 6.67
C LEU A 193 13.22 -25.80 5.33
N ASP A 194 13.86 -26.90 4.93
CA ASP A 194 14.66 -26.96 3.70
C ASP A 194 13.79 -26.77 2.45
N TYR A 195 12.57 -27.30 2.44
CA TYR A 195 11.64 -27.11 1.33
C TYR A 195 11.19 -25.66 1.15
N VAL A 196 11.20 -24.87 2.23
CA VAL A 196 10.91 -23.42 2.16
C VAL A 196 11.97 -22.69 1.31
N LEU A 197 13.21 -23.18 1.31
CA LEU A 197 14.27 -22.65 0.45
C LEU A 197 14.11 -23.02 -1.01
N ALA A 198 13.34 -24.05 -1.36
CA ALA A 198 13.11 -24.48 -2.73
C ALA A 198 11.89 -23.82 -3.39
N LEU A 199 11.08 -23.06 -2.62
CA LEU A 199 9.86 -22.43 -3.12
C LEU A 199 10.09 -21.53 -4.33
N LYS A 200 9.15 -21.57 -5.27
CA LYS A 200 9.18 -20.73 -6.46
C LYS A 200 8.13 -19.62 -6.40
N ILE A 201 8.08 -18.78 -7.42
CA ILE A 201 7.18 -17.61 -7.47
C ILE A 201 5.76 -18.07 -7.83
N GLU A 202 5.69 -19.08 -8.69
CA GLU A 202 4.50 -19.71 -9.22
C GLU A 202 3.61 -20.21 -8.06
N ASP A 203 4.19 -20.89 -7.06
CA ASP A 203 3.47 -21.43 -5.90
C ASP A 203 2.61 -20.37 -5.19
N PHE A 204 3.09 -19.11 -5.14
CA PHE A 204 2.32 -17.99 -4.56
C PHE A 204 1.28 -17.41 -5.53
N LEU A 205 1.58 -17.41 -6.83
CA LEU A 205 0.66 -16.91 -7.86
C LEU A 205 -0.53 -17.86 -8.07
N GLU A 206 -0.34 -19.17 -7.87
CA GLU A 206 -1.41 -20.17 -7.92
C GLU A 206 -2.46 -20.01 -6.82
N ARG A 207 -2.06 -19.48 -5.66
CA ARG A 207 -2.94 -19.28 -4.49
C ARG A 207 -3.71 -17.96 -4.53
N ARG A 208 -3.60 -17.19 -5.62
CA ARG A 208 -4.37 -15.95 -5.79
C ARG A 208 -5.81 -16.27 -6.14
N LEU A 209 -6.74 -15.46 -5.65
CA LEU A 209 -8.17 -15.62 -5.96
C LEU A 209 -8.42 -15.65 -7.47
N GLN A 210 -7.69 -14.84 -8.23
CA GLN A 210 -7.77 -14.81 -9.69
C GLN A 210 -7.51 -16.18 -10.33
N THR A 211 -6.46 -16.89 -9.93
CA THR A 211 -6.11 -18.20 -10.48
C THR A 211 -6.98 -19.31 -9.91
N CYS A 212 -7.32 -19.25 -8.62
CA CYS A 212 -8.25 -20.21 -8.02
C CYS A 212 -9.61 -20.19 -8.73
N VAL A 213 -10.16 -19.01 -9.04
CA VAL A 213 -11.44 -18.86 -9.76
C VAL A 213 -11.38 -19.44 -11.17
N TYR A 214 -10.24 -19.26 -11.87
CA TYR A 214 -10.04 -19.85 -13.20
C TYR A 214 -9.91 -21.38 -13.12
N LYS A 215 -9.10 -21.90 -12.18
CA LYS A 215 -8.93 -23.34 -11.97
C LYS A 215 -10.23 -24.05 -11.56
N LEU A 216 -11.13 -23.36 -10.85
CA LEU A 216 -12.47 -23.87 -10.50
C LEU A 216 -13.47 -23.82 -11.66
N GLY A 217 -13.12 -23.26 -12.82
CA GLY A 217 -14.00 -23.21 -13.99
C GLY A 217 -15.10 -22.14 -13.93
N LEU A 218 -15.09 -21.25 -12.93
CA LEU A 218 -16.06 -20.15 -12.82
C LEU A 218 -15.87 -19.07 -13.92
N ALA A 219 -14.70 -19.04 -14.54
CA ALA A 219 -14.37 -18.12 -15.62
C ALA A 219 -13.68 -18.85 -16.77
N LYS A 220 -14.00 -18.46 -18.00
CA LYS A 220 -13.40 -19.02 -19.23
C LYS A 220 -11.91 -18.69 -19.41
N SER A 221 -11.43 -17.61 -18.81
CA SER A 221 -10.07 -17.10 -18.96
C SER A 221 -9.63 -16.39 -17.68
N ILE A 222 -8.33 -16.30 -17.47
CA ILE A 222 -7.71 -15.63 -16.32
C ILE A 222 -8.00 -14.12 -16.32
N HIS A 223 -8.07 -13.50 -17.50
CA HIS A 223 -8.47 -12.10 -17.64
C HIS A 223 -9.96 -11.92 -17.30
N HIS A 224 -10.80 -12.86 -17.69
CA HIS A 224 -12.22 -12.86 -17.36
C HIS A 224 -12.43 -12.97 -15.84
N ALA A 225 -11.70 -13.88 -15.17
CA ALA A 225 -11.73 -14.00 -13.70
C ALA A 225 -11.44 -12.67 -13.00
N ARG A 226 -10.43 -11.93 -13.49
CA ARG A 226 -10.06 -10.63 -12.91
C ARG A 226 -11.19 -9.60 -13.01
N VAL A 227 -11.89 -9.55 -14.15
CA VAL A 227 -13.02 -8.65 -14.37
C VAL A 227 -14.17 -9.01 -13.43
N LEU A 228 -14.52 -10.30 -13.31
CA LEU A 228 -15.59 -10.77 -12.42
C LEU A 228 -15.34 -10.41 -10.95
N ILE A 229 -14.10 -10.58 -10.48
CA ILE A 229 -13.71 -10.23 -9.10
C ILE A 229 -13.87 -8.71 -8.91
N ARG A 230 -13.35 -7.90 -9.83
CA ARG A 230 -13.40 -6.43 -9.73
C ARG A 230 -14.83 -5.89 -9.77
N GLN A 231 -15.69 -6.53 -10.55
CA GLN A 231 -17.12 -6.21 -10.66
C GLN A 231 -17.97 -6.75 -9.49
N ARG A 232 -17.33 -7.37 -8.48
CA ARG A 232 -17.99 -7.85 -7.25
C ARG A 232 -18.95 -9.01 -7.47
N HIS A 233 -18.65 -9.90 -8.43
CA HIS A 233 -19.46 -11.09 -8.69
C HIS A 233 -19.05 -12.32 -7.89
N ILE A 234 -17.86 -12.32 -7.29
CA ILE A 234 -17.30 -13.48 -6.59
C ILE A 234 -17.28 -13.22 -5.07
N ARG A 235 -17.64 -14.24 -4.31
CA ARG A 235 -17.53 -14.27 -2.85
C ARG A 235 -16.58 -15.37 -2.39
N VAL A 236 -16.03 -15.20 -1.19
CA VAL A 236 -15.31 -16.24 -0.45
C VAL A 236 -16.07 -16.44 0.86
N GLY A 237 -16.74 -17.58 0.99
CA GLY A 237 -17.69 -17.83 2.07
C GLY A 237 -18.88 -16.87 1.98
N LYS A 238 -19.05 -16.03 3.00
CA LYS A 238 -20.14 -15.04 3.06
C LYS A 238 -19.75 -13.70 2.45
N GLN A 239 -18.46 -13.39 2.38
CA GLN A 239 -17.96 -12.05 2.05
C GLN A 239 -17.66 -11.90 0.56
N ILE A 240 -18.10 -10.80 -0.03
CA ILE A 240 -17.73 -10.42 -1.41
C ILE A 240 -16.31 -9.86 -1.41
N VAL A 241 -15.46 -10.36 -2.30
CA VAL A 241 -14.05 -9.96 -2.42
C VAL A 241 -13.81 -9.31 -3.78
N ASN A 242 -13.27 -8.09 -3.79
CA ASN A 242 -13.03 -7.30 -5.00
C ASN A 242 -11.53 -7.15 -5.38
N VAL A 243 -10.64 -7.85 -4.68
CA VAL A 243 -9.19 -7.79 -4.88
C VAL A 243 -8.69 -9.10 -5.50
N PRO A 244 -8.19 -9.11 -6.75
CA PRO A 244 -7.67 -10.34 -7.39
C PRO A 244 -6.35 -10.84 -6.79
N SER A 245 -5.66 -9.98 -6.03
CA SER A 245 -4.44 -10.33 -5.27
C SER A 245 -4.74 -10.99 -3.92
N PHE A 246 -6.01 -11.25 -3.59
CA PHE A 246 -6.38 -11.93 -2.36
C PHE A 246 -5.80 -13.34 -2.35
N MET A 247 -5.09 -13.70 -1.28
CA MET A 247 -4.51 -15.04 -1.12
C MET A 247 -5.54 -15.96 -0.46
N VAL A 248 -5.93 -17.00 -1.19
CA VAL A 248 -6.96 -17.95 -0.76
C VAL A 248 -6.33 -19.01 0.14
N ARG A 249 -6.87 -19.16 1.35
CA ARG A 249 -6.52 -20.26 2.27
C ARG A 249 -7.13 -21.58 1.80
N LEU A 250 -6.51 -22.70 2.15
CA LEU A 250 -7.02 -24.03 1.78
C LEU A 250 -8.46 -24.25 2.27
N ASP A 251 -8.74 -23.92 3.53
CA ASP A 251 -10.08 -24.08 4.13
C ASP A 251 -11.16 -23.26 3.40
N SER A 252 -10.80 -22.07 2.96
CA SER A 252 -11.72 -21.14 2.29
C SER A 252 -11.90 -21.44 0.80
N GLN A 253 -11.06 -22.29 0.22
CA GLN A 253 -11.07 -22.58 -1.21
C GLN A 253 -12.37 -23.26 -1.67
N LYS A 254 -12.96 -24.11 -0.83
CA LYS A 254 -14.24 -24.80 -1.11
C LYS A 254 -15.44 -23.84 -1.17
N HIS A 255 -15.31 -22.65 -0.59
CA HIS A 255 -16.40 -21.69 -0.42
C HIS A 255 -16.30 -20.55 -1.43
N ILE A 256 -15.67 -20.77 -2.58
CA ILE A 256 -15.54 -19.77 -3.65
C ILE A 256 -16.66 -20.00 -4.64
N ASP A 257 -17.61 -19.07 -4.66
CA ASP A 257 -18.76 -19.12 -5.56
C ASP A 257 -19.13 -17.72 -6.05
N PHE A 258 -20.09 -17.68 -6.97
CA PHE A 258 -20.79 -16.43 -7.28
C PHE A 258 -21.49 -15.87 -6.04
N ALA A 259 -21.51 -14.54 -5.95
CA ALA A 259 -22.24 -13.85 -4.91
C ALA A 259 -23.75 -13.98 -5.16
N LEU A 260 -24.52 -14.24 -4.10
CA LEU A 260 -25.99 -14.34 -4.17
C LEU A 260 -26.64 -13.04 -4.69
N THR A 261 -26.01 -11.90 -4.42
CA THR A 261 -26.45 -10.59 -4.90
C THR A 261 -26.12 -10.34 -6.37
N SER A 262 -25.22 -11.14 -6.95
CA SER A 262 -24.79 -10.97 -8.32
C SER A 262 -25.81 -11.56 -9.31
N PRO A 263 -25.91 -11.01 -10.53
CA PRO A 263 -26.80 -11.56 -11.56
C PRO A 263 -26.52 -13.02 -11.90
N PHE A 264 -25.27 -13.47 -11.73
CA PHE A 264 -24.86 -14.85 -12.00
C PHE A 264 -25.16 -15.81 -10.83
N GLY A 265 -25.38 -15.28 -9.63
CA GLY A 265 -25.75 -16.05 -8.44
C GLY A 265 -27.24 -16.01 -8.11
N GLY A 266 -28.10 -15.70 -9.09
CA GLY A 266 -29.55 -15.59 -8.91
C GLY A 266 -30.06 -14.20 -8.49
N GLY A 267 -29.18 -13.20 -8.44
CA GLY A 267 -29.55 -11.83 -8.15
C GLY A 267 -30.26 -11.13 -9.31
N ARG A 268 -30.89 -9.99 -9.01
CA ARG A 268 -31.59 -9.16 -10.02
C ARG A 268 -30.62 -8.75 -11.14
N PRO A 269 -31.04 -8.83 -12.43
CA PRO A 269 -30.20 -8.38 -13.54
C PRO A 269 -29.78 -6.91 -13.37
N GLY A 270 -28.54 -6.61 -13.78
CA GLY A 270 -27.94 -5.29 -13.58
C GLY A 270 -28.66 -4.16 -14.33
N ARG A 271 -28.44 -2.91 -13.88
CA ARG A 271 -29.08 -1.70 -14.43
C ARG A 271 -28.98 -1.62 -15.96
N VAL A 272 -27.81 -1.88 -16.54
CA VAL A 272 -27.59 -1.80 -17.99
C VAL A 272 -28.44 -2.83 -18.73
N ARG A 273 -28.45 -4.09 -18.28
CA ARG A 273 -29.28 -5.14 -18.89
C ARG A 273 -30.77 -4.80 -18.78
N ARG A 274 -31.20 -4.28 -17.64
CA ARG A 274 -32.58 -3.80 -17.44
C ARG A 274 -32.95 -2.61 -18.33
N LYS A 275 -32.03 -1.64 -18.52
CA LYS A 275 -32.25 -0.50 -19.41
C LYS A 275 -32.34 -0.96 -20.87
N LYS A 276 -31.48 -1.90 -21.29
CA LYS A 276 -31.52 -2.49 -22.63
C LYS A 276 -32.79 -3.29 -22.88
N ALA A 277 -33.23 -4.11 -21.91
CA ALA A 277 -34.50 -4.85 -22.01
C ALA A 277 -35.70 -3.89 -22.19
N LYS A 278 -35.79 -2.85 -21.36
CA LYS A 278 -36.83 -1.81 -21.50
C LYS A 278 -36.79 -1.05 -22.82
N ALA A 279 -35.59 -0.80 -23.36
CA ALA A 279 -35.45 -0.14 -24.65
C ALA A 279 -35.86 -1.07 -25.80
N ALA A 280 -35.56 -2.37 -25.70
CA ALA A 280 -36.03 -3.37 -26.67
C ALA A 280 -37.55 -3.54 -26.62
N GLU A 281 -38.15 -3.58 -25.43
CA GLU A 281 -39.62 -3.60 -25.27
C GLU A 281 -40.29 -2.37 -25.88
N LYS A 282 -39.64 -1.20 -25.84
CA LYS A 282 -40.19 0.04 -26.42
C LYS A 282 -39.97 0.17 -27.94
N GLY A 283 -38.95 -0.50 -28.50
CA GLY A 283 -38.63 -0.46 -29.93
C GLY A 283 -39.26 -1.59 -30.74
N GLY A 284 -40.10 -2.44 -30.13
CA GLY A 284 -40.82 -3.53 -30.78
C GLY A 284 -42.30 -3.23 -31.07
N ASP A 285 -42.73 -1.97 -30.94
CA ASP A 285 -44.11 -1.52 -31.21
C ASP A 285 -44.24 -0.78 -32.56
N ASP A 286 -43.13 -0.54 -33.26
CA ASP A 286 -43.09 0.19 -34.54
C ASP A 286 -42.83 -0.73 -35.77
N ASP A 287 -42.86 -2.06 -35.60
CA ASP A 287 -42.62 -3.06 -36.68
C ASP A 287 -43.68 -4.18 -36.61
N ALA A 288 -44.96 -3.77 -36.63
CA ALA A 288 -46.11 -4.65 -36.79
C ALA A 288 -47.15 -3.93 -37.65
N GLY A 289 -46.82 -3.74 -38.93
CA GLY A 289 -47.74 -3.15 -39.89
C GLY A 289 -47.05 -2.87 -41.22
N GLU A 290 -46.82 -3.92 -42.02
CA GLU A 290 -46.86 -3.93 -43.50
C GLU A 290 -46.29 -5.25 -44.01
N GLU A 291 -47.09 -6.33 -43.97
CA GLU A 291 -47.08 -7.39 -45.00
C GLU A 291 -48.49 -8.01 -45.03
N ASP A 292 -49.44 -7.25 -45.59
CA ASP A 292 -50.67 -7.78 -46.20
C ASP A 292 -50.94 -6.91 -47.46
N GLU A 293 -51.07 -7.58 -48.62
CA GLU A 293 -51.41 -7.06 -49.98
C GLU A 293 -50.24 -6.35 -50.71
N GLU A 294 -49.69 -6.79 -51.85
CA GLU A 294 -50.21 -7.43 -53.07
C GLU A 294 -49.07 -8.13 -53.84
#